data_AF-A0A453E3M3-F1
#
_entry.id   AF-A0A453E3M3-F1
#
_cell.length_a   1.000
_cell.length_b   1.000
_cell.length_c   1.000
_cell.angle_alpha   90.00
_cell.angle_beta   90.00
_cell.angle_gamma   90.00
#
_symmetry.space_group_name_H-M   'P 1'
#
loop_
_entity.id
_entity.type
_entity.pdbx_description
1 polymer ?
#
loop_
_entity_poly.entity_id
_entity_poly.type
_entity_poly.pdbx_seq_one_letter_code
_entity_poly.pdbx_strand_id
1 'polypeptide(L)'
;MPCSLLIFKDQAYTDFLHGIQDNELHNLDKVANISQCPQFKHLSHDYSPGKADSSASSEPSGTFRRTTTRVSLTCRLVLNVHSKLFKF
;
A
#
# COMPACT_ATOMS: atom_id res chain seq x y z
N MET A 1 0.46 5.25 -4.81
CA MET A 1 0.25 6.56 -4.17
C MET A 1 1.51 6.95 -3.42
N PRO A 2 1.99 8.20 -3.51
CA PRO A 2 3.10 8.70 -2.71
C PRO A 2 2.69 8.91 -1.25
N CYS A 3 3.64 8.84 -0.32
CA CYS A 3 3.45 9.11 1.12
C CYS A 3 2.35 8.28 1.81
N SER A 4 1.98 7.13 1.24
CA SER A 4 1.03 6.19 1.85
C SER A 4 1.72 5.23 2.82
N LEU A 5 1.01 4.83 3.88
CA LEU A 5 1.42 3.76 4.78
C LEU A 5 0.68 2.46 4.43
N LEU A 6 1.42 1.36 4.25
CA LEU A 6 0.87 0.02 4.07
C LEU A 6 1.21 -0.81 5.31
N ILE A 7 0.18 -1.40 5.93
CA ILE A 7 0.31 -2.22 7.14
C ILE A 7 -0.05 -3.66 6.80
N PHE A 8 0.90 -4.57 6.97
CA PHE A 8 0.66 -6.01 6.96
C PHE A 8 0.52 -6.49 8.39
N LYS A 9 -0.59 -7.17 8.70
CA LYS A 9 -0.88 -7.70 10.04
C LYS A 9 -1.56 -9.06 9.91
N ASP A 10 -1.36 -9.90 10.93
CA ASP A 10 -1.99 -11.21 11.06
C ASP A 10 -1.80 -12.04 9.78
N GLN A 11 -2.90 -12.55 9.22
CA GLN A 11 -2.90 -13.39 8.03
C GLN A 11 -2.22 -12.73 6.83
N ALA A 12 -2.44 -11.42 6.62
CA ALA A 12 -1.83 -10.68 5.52
C ALA A 12 -0.30 -10.60 5.63
N TYR A 13 0.25 -10.74 6.84
CA TYR A 13 1.70 -10.77 7.08
C TYR A 13 2.29 -12.18 6.96
N THR A 14 1.57 -13.22 7.38
CA THR A 14 2.10 -14.59 7.47
C THR A 14 1.79 -15.46 6.25
N ASP A 15 0.59 -15.34 5.69
CA ASP A 15 0.06 -16.35 4.75
C ASP A 15 0.10 -15.89 3.29
N PHE A 16 0.35 -14.60 3.05
CA PHE A 16 0.34 -14.02 1.71
C PHE A 16 1.72 -13.52 1.29
N LEU A 17 2.11 -13.88 0.08
CA LEU A 17 3.25 -13.29 -0.59
C LEU A 17 2.85 -11.95 -1.21
N HIS A 18 3.65 -10.93 -0.95
CA HIS A 18 3.48 -9.60 -1.53
C HIS A 18 4.70 -9.28 -2.40
N GLY A 19 4.45 -8.64 -3.54
CA GLY A 19 5.47 -8.28 -4.49
C GLY A 19 5.04 -7.08 -5.33
N ILE A 20 6.02 -6.40 -5.89
CA ILE A 20 5.78 -5.30 -6.83
C ILE A 20 6.30 -5.77 -8.17
N GLN A 21 5.40 -5.90 -9.15
CA GLN A 21 5.79 -6.17 -10.51
C GLN A 21 6.60 -4.99 -11.06
N ASP A 22 7.70 -5.28 -11.73
CA ASP A 22 8.46 -4.28 -12.47
C ASP A 22 7.76 -4.02 -13.81
N ASN A 23 7.14 -2.85 -13.89
CA ASN A 23 6.41 -2.37 -15.05
C ASN A 23 6.34 -0.84 -14.97
N GLU A 24 6.28 -0.17 -16.12
CA GLU A 24 6.00 1.26 -16.18
C GLU A 24 4.50 1.56 -15.96
N LEU A 25 3.64 0.67 -16.47
CA LEU A 25 2.19 0.82 -16.44
C LEU A 25 1.57 -0.14 -15.42
N HIS A 26 0.82 0.40 -14.46
CA HIS A 26 0.15 -0.35 -13.41
C HIS A 26 -1.36 -0.24 -13.55
N ASN A 27 -2.01 -1.38 -13.75
CA ASN A 27 -3.47 -1.41 -13.79
C ASN A 27 -4.07 -1.13 -12.39
N LEU A 28 -5.06 -0.24 -12.33
CA LEU A 28 -5.78 0.20 -11.13
C LEU A 28 -7.18 -0.42 -11.00
N ASP A 29 -7.65 -1.23 -11.95
CA ASP A 29 -9.00 -1.81 -11.99
C ASP A 29 -9.30 -2.69 -10.77
N LYS A 30 -8.25 -3.23 -10.14
CA LYS A 30 -8.34 -4.04 -8.91
C LYS A 30 -8.12 -3.24 -7.62
N VAL A 31 -8.00 -1.92 -7.71
CA VAL A 31 -7.69 -1.04 -6.59
C VAL A 31 -8.88 -0.11 -6.34
N ALA A 32 -9.47 -0.22 -5.15
CA ALA A 32 -10.49 0.71 -4.68
C ALA A 32 -9.92 1.58 -3.56
N ASN A 33 -10.13 2.89 -3.64
CA ASN A 33 -9.83 3.78 -2.52
C ASN A 33 -10.91 3.64 -1.44
N ILE A 34 -10.55 3.86 -0.17
CA ILE A 34 -11.49 3.79 0.96
C ILE A 34 -12.70 4.70 0.74
N SER A 35 -12.50 5.88 0.14
CA SER A 35 -13.58 6.82 -0.22
C SER A 35 -14.62 6.25 -1.19
N GLN A 36 -14.25 5.23 -1.97
CA GLN A 36 -15.10 4.55 -2.94
C GLN A 36 -15.79 3.33 -2.35
N CYS A 37 -15.45 2.93 -1.13
CA CYS A 37 -16.04 1.78 -0.45
C CYS A 37 -17.05 2.26 0.61
N PRO A 38 -18.38 2.10 0.39
CA PRO A 38 -19.41 2.63 1.29
C PRO A 38 -19.30 2.13 2.74
N GLN A 39 -18.78 0.91 2.90
CA GLN A 39 -18.60 0.21 4.17
C GLN A 39 -17.53 0.85 5.06
N PHE A 40 -16.65 1.67 4.50
CA PHE A 40 -15.51 2.29 5.19
C PHE A 40 -15.60 3.82 5.26
N LYS A 41 -16.76 4.40 4.95
CA LYS A 41 -16.97 5.87 4.98
C LYS A 41 -16.61 6.50 6.33
N HIS A 42 -16.85 5.81 7.45
CA HIS A 42 -16.49 6.31 8.78
C HIS A 42 -14.98 6.56 8.97
N LEU A 43 -14.12 5.82 8.26
CA LEU A 43 -12.66 5.97 8.34
C LEU A 43 -12.11 7.13 7.51
N SER A 44 -12.94 7.72 6.64
CA SER A 44 -12.53 8.78 5.73
C SER A 44 -12.55 10.19 6.35
N HIS A 45 -13.10 10.33 7.56
CA HIS A 45 -13.32 11.65 8.17
C HIS A 45 -12.05 12.30 8.73
N ASP A 46 -11.04 11.51 9.10
CA ASP A 46 -9.80 12.01 9.70
C ASP A 46 -8.68 12.28 8.68
N TYR A 47 -8.90 11.96 7.40
CA TYR A 47 -7.93 12.20 6.34
C TYR A 47 -8.18 13.56 5.70
N SER A 48 -7.44 14.58 6.14
CA SER A 48 -7.30 15.82 5.37
C SER A 48 -6.30 15.55 4.25
N PRO A 49 -6.71 15.50 2.97
CA PRO A 49 -5.77 15.44 1.88
C PRO A 49 -5.03 16.78 1.86
N GLY A 50 -3.80 16.82 2.40
CA GLY A 50 -2.92 17.95 2.19
C GLY A 50 -2.89 18.25 0.69
N LYS A 51 -3.16 19.53 0.32
CA LYS A 51 -3.33 19.98 -1.07
C LYS A 51 -2.36 19.27 -2.02
N ALA A 52 -2.86 18.22 -2.67
CA ALA A 52 -2.24 17.67 -3.86
C ALA A 52 -2.91 18.39 -5.02
N ASP A 53 -2.08 19.03 -5.85
CA ASP A 53 -2.49 19.96 -6.89
C ASP A 53 -3.70 19.46 -7.68
N SER A 54 -4.74 20.30 -7.66
CA SER A 54 -5.96 20.14 -8.43
C SER A 54 -5.66 20.36 -9.91
N SER A 55 -5.18 19.32 -10.60
CA SER A 55 -5.12 19.31 -12.07
C SER A 55 -5.19 17.90 -12.63
N ALA A 56 -6.37 17.29 -12.59
CA ALA A 56 -6.87 16.37 -13.60
C ALA A 56 -8.26 15.87 -13.19
N SER A 57 -9.28 16.65 -13.56
CA SER A 57 -10.62 16.13 -13.78
C SER A 57 -10.58 15.19 -15.00
N SER A 58 -10.22 13.94 -14.77
CA SER A 58 -10.39 12.87 -15.73
C SER A 58 -10.47 11.59 -14.91
N GLU A 59 -11.59 10.89 -15.02
CA GLU A 59 -11.73 9.49 -14.61
C GLU A 59 -10.38 8.78 -14.77
N PRO A 60 -9.83 8.13 -13.72
CA PRO A 60 -8.58 7.44 -13.89
C PRO A 60 -8.86 6.31 -14.88
N SER A 61 -8.50 6.53 -16.15
CA SER A 61 -8.10 5.47 -17.06
C SER A 61 -7.37 4.46 -16.19
N GLY A 62 -7.81 3.19 -16.21
CA GLY A 62 -7.47 2.14 -15.25
C GLY A 62 -6.00 1.75 -15.20
N THR A 63 -5.09 2.64 -15.57
CA THR A 63 -3.65 2.46 -15.62
C THR A 63 -2.92 3.68 -15.07
N PHE A 64 -2.07 3.47 -14.08
CA PHE A 64 -1.12 4.43 -13.51
C PHE A 64 0.26 4.25 -14.13
N ARG A 65 0.86 5.33 -14.63
CA ARG A 65 2.23 5.28 -15.17
C ARG A 65 3.25 5.75 -14.13
N ARG A 66 4.27 4.93 -13.86
CA ARG A 66 5.45 5.34 -13.08
C ARG A 66 6.29 6.30 -13.91
N THR A 67 6.46 7.52 -13.43
CA THR A 67 7.30 8.55 -14.07
C THR A 67 8.66 8.71 -13.39
N THR A 68 8.81 8.19 -12.17
CA THR A 68 10.01 8.35 -11.34
C THR A 68 10.27 7.09 -10.50
N THR A 69 11.50 7.00 -9.96
CA THR A 69 11.89 5.94 -9.04
C THR A 69 11.07 6.03 -7.74
N ARG A 70 10.35 4.95 -7.42
CA ARG A 70 9.64 4.81 -6.15
C ARG A 70 10.59 4.33 -5.06
N VAL A 71 10.69 5.07 -3.96
CA VAL A 71 11.40 4.67 -2.75
C VAL A 71 10.37 4.26 -1.68
N SER A 72 10.63 3.19 -0.94
CA SER A 72 9.82 2.78 0.20
C SER A 72 10.67 2.42 1.41
N LEU A 73 10.18 2.80 2.59
CA LEU A 73 10.72 2.37 3.87
C LEU A 73 9.89 1.21 4.41
N THR A 74 10.55 0.12 4.79
CA THR A 74 9.90 -1.03 5.44
C THR A 74 10.43 -1.17 6.87
N CYS A 75 9.53 -1.05 7.83
CA CYS A 75 9.84 -1.23 9.24
C CYS A 75 9.29 -2.58 9.72
N ARG A 76 10.11 -3.35 10.44
CA ARG A 76 9.69 -4.61 11.06
C ARG A 76 10.38 -4.80 12.41
N LEU A 77 9.67 -5.42 13.34
CA LEU A 77 10.27 -5.90 14.58
C LEU A 77 10.85 -7.30 14.32
N VAL A 78 12.16 -7.45 14.52
CA VAL A 78 12.79 -8.77 14.46
C VAL A 78 12.60 -9.44 15.81
N LEU A 79 11.88 -10.56 15.83
CA LEU A 79 11.67 -11.34 17.04
C LEU A 79 12.98 -12.00 17.47
N ASN A 80 13.35 -11.82 18.74
CA ASN A 80 14.49 -12.51 19.33
C ASN A 80 14.06 -13.95 19.65
N VAL A 81 14.38 -14.90 18.76
CA VAL A 81 14.23 -16.33 19.07
C VAL A 81 15.43 -16.75 19.91
N HIS A 82 15.20 -17.11 21.18
CA HIS A 82 16.27 -17.60 22.04
C HIS A 82 16.94 -18.82 21.37
N SER A 83 18.27 -18.84 21.34
CA SER A 83 19.16 -19.67 20.50
C SER A 83 19.13 -21.20 20.72
N LYS A 84 18.07 -21.78 21.29
CA LYS A 84 17.94 -23.24 21.52
C LYS A 84 17.19 -23.99 20.42
N LEU A 85 17.01 -23.40 19.23
CA LEU A 85 16.29 -24.05 18.13
C LEU A 85 17.12 -25.11 17.39
N PHE A 86 18.46 -25.03 17.45
CA PHE A 86 19.33 -26.10 16.96
C PHE A 86 19.91 -26.86 18.15
N LYS A 87 19.27 -27.97 18.53
CA LYS A 87 19.96 -29.08 19.21
C LYS A 87 20.60 -29.92 18.11
N PHE A 88 21.93 -29.85 18.00
CA PHE A 88 22.72 -30.83 17.25
C PHE A 88 22.84 -32.12 18.06
#